data_AF-A0A7G6YII2-F1
#
_entry.id   AF-A0A7G6YII2-F1
#
_cell.length_a   1.000
_cell.length_b   1.000
_cell.length_c   1.000
_cell.angle_alpha   90.00
_cell.angle_beta   90.00
_cell.angle_gamma   90.00
#
_symmetry.space_group_name_H-M   'P 1'
#
loop_
_entity.id
_entity.type
_entity.pdbx_description
1 polymer ?
#
loop_
_entity_poly.entity_id
_entity_poly.type
_entity_poly.pdbx_seq_one_letter_code
_entity_poly.pdbx_strand_id
1 'polypeptide(L)'
;MKNIILFLLTTLLLTASSFTSPKAPTTESSRIEVIFNRQLTFDDVVQIKQRLLLRGITLRYNKLSFDDNGKLTAIDFHVDCNDGISGSAEESNLTNDTRMGFYRDYSDTAKIKFATGNFKGRL
;
A
#
# COMPACT_ATOMS: atom_id res chain seq x y z
N MET A 1 0.71 27.64 -74.31
CA MET A 1 1.49 28.58 -73.47
C MET A 1 1.85 27.87 -72.17
N LYS A 2 3.14 27.89 -71.82
CA LYS A 2 3.78 27.38 -70.60
C LYS A 2 3.23 28.08 -69.36
N ASN A 3 3.31 27.42 -68.19
CA ASN A 3 3.52 27.89 -66.79
C ASN A 3 3.00 26.77 -65.84
N ILE A 4 3.81 25.81 -65.39
CA ILE A 4 4.79 25.80 -64.28
C ILE A 4 4.15 25.88 -62.87
N ILE A 5 4.10 24.70 -62.24
CA ILE A 5 4.20 24.27 -60.81
C ILE A 5 4.57 25.34 -59.76
N LEU A 6 3.91 25.35 -58.57
CA LEU A 6 4.57 25.20 -57.26
C LEU A 6 3.59 25.01 -56.06
N PHE A 7 3.93 24.04 -55.21
CA PHE A 7 3.39 23.70 -53.87
C PHE A 7 3.32 24.89 -52.90
N LEU A 8 2.36 24.90 -51.94
CA LEU A 8 2.72 25.01 -50.52
C LEU A 8 1.64 24.51 -49.56
N LEU A 9 2.10 23.67 -48.64
CA LEU A 9 1.47 23.03 -47.50
C LEU A 9 1.43 24.02 -46.31
N THR A 10 0.26 24.31 -45.72
CA THR A 10 0.17 24.93 -44.37
C THR A 10 -1.13 24.50 -43.68
N THR A 11 -1.14 23.31 -43.06
CA THR A 11 -1.06 23.12 -41.59
C THR A 11 -2.32 23.51 -40.82
N LEU A 12 -3.14 22.47 -40.62
CA LEU A 12 -4.01 22.21 -39.47
C LEU A 12 -3.37 22.67 -38.14
N LEU A 13 -4.03 23.58 -37.42
CA LEU A 13 -3.82 23.81 -35.99
C LEU A 13 -5.19 23.97 -35.30
N LEU A 14 -5.81 22.82 -35.01
CA LEU A 14 -6.81 22.72 -33.95
C LEU A 14 -6.03 22.78 -32.63
N THR A 15 -5.92 23.96 -32.01
CA THR A 15 -5.43 24.04 -30.63
C THR A 15 -6.59 23.71 -29.69
N ALA A 16 -6.73 22.42 -29.38
CA ALA A 16 -7.47 22.02 -28.19
C ALA A 16 -6.62 22.43 -26.97
N SER A 17 -7.04 23.51 -26.30
CA SER A 17 -6.48 23.87 -25.00
C SER A 17 -6.86 22.78 -24.00
N SER A 18 -5.98 21.83 -23.77
CA SER A 18 -6.11 20.88 -22.66
C SER A 18 -6.04 21.66 -21.35
N PHE A 19 -7.16 21.73 -20.63
CA PHE A 19 -7.16 22.16 -19.23
C PHE A 19 -6.39 21.12 -18.41
N THR A 20 -5.08 21.31 -18.25
CA THR A 20 -4.32 20.62 -17.21
C THR A 20 -4.60 21.33 -15.90
N SER A 21 -5.61 20.86 -15.16
CA SER A 21 -5.76 21.22 -13.76
C SER A 21 -4.55 20.62 -13.01
N PRO A 22 -3.68 21.41 -12.38
CA PRO A 22 -2.63 20.85 -11.56
C PRO A 22 -3.32 20.19 -10.36
N LYS A 23 -3.36 18.85 -10.36
CA LYS A 23 -3.72 18.10 -9.17
C LYS A 23 -2.65 18.43 -8.14
N ALA A 24 -3.02 19.20 -7.11
CA ALA A 24 -2.15 19.39 -5.95
C ALA A 24 -1.66 18.01 -5.48
N PRO A 25 -0.38 17.86 -5.09
CA PRO A 25 0.09 16.59 -4.54
C PRO A 25 -0.71 16.34 -3.26
N THR A 26 -1.73 15.52 -3.36
CA THR A 26 -2.35 14.87 -2.20
C THR A 26 -1.24 14.02 -1.63
N THR A 27 -0.65 14.45 -0.52
CA THR A 27 0.32 13.68 0.24
C THR A 27 -0.39 12.47 0.82
N GLU A 28 -0.68 11.49 -0.05
CA GLU A 28 -0.92 10.12 0.33
C GLU A 28 0.21 9.76 1.30
N SER A 29 -0.15 9.45 2.54
CA SER A 29 0.82 9.11 3.59
C SER A 29 1.85 8.14 3.01
N SER A 30 3.12 8.57 2.95
CA SER A 30 4.23 7.74 2.46
C SER A 30 4.46 6.52 3.33
N ARG A 31 3.82 6.46 4.50
CA ARG A 31 3.90 5.33 5.43
C ARG A 31 2.60 4.53 5.45
N ILE A 32 2.76 3.22 5.36
CA ILE A 32 1.73 2.22 5.59
C ILE A 32 2.06 1.52 6.89
N GLU A 33 1.10 1.45 7.81
CA GLU A 33 1.23 0.74 9.08
C GLU A 33 0.02 -0.17 9.25
N VAL A 34 0.28 -1.39 9.69
CA VAL A 34 -0.75 -2.38 10.02
C VAL A 34 -0.41 -3.00 11.34
N ILE A 35 -1.41 -3.04 12.24
CA ILE A 35 -1.31 -3.67 13.55
C ILE A 35 -2.42 -4.72 13.67
N PHE A 36 -2.02 -5.92 14.08
CA PHE A 36 -2.85 -7.05 14.43
C PHE A 36 -2.85 -7.19 15.95
N ASN A 37 -4.04 -7.14 16.54
CA ASN A 37 -4.27 -7.34 17.96
C ASN A 37 -5.60 -8.07 18.16
N ARG A 38 -5.93 -8.37 19.42
CA ARG A 38 -7.14 -9.14 19.74
C ARG A 38 -8.47 -8.43 19.43
N GLN A 39 -8.44 -7.15 19.10
CA GLN A 39 -9.68 -6.43 18.79
C GLN A 39 -10.25 -6.82 17.42
N LEU A 40 -9.38 -7.32 16.52
CA LEU A 40 -9.72 -7.68 15.14
C LEU A 40 -10.54 -8.97 15.06
N THR A 41 -11.41 -8.99 14.06
CA THR A 41 -12.20 -10.14 13.62
C THR A 41 -11.66 -10.72 12.31
N PHE A 42 -12.26 -11.82 11.85
CA PHE A 42 -11.93 -12.41 10.55
C PHE A 42 -12.18 -11.41 9.40
N ASP A 43 -13.30 -10.69 9.43
CA ASP A 43 -13.63 -9.71 8.39
C ASP A 43 -12.61 -8.58 8.35
N ASP A 44 -12.14 -8.13 9.52
CA ASP A 44 -11.11 -7.09 9.60
C ASP A 44 -9.81 -7.53 8.91
N VAL A 45 -9.34 -8.76 9.16
CA VAL A 45 -8.10 -9.25 8.54
C VAL A 45 -8.27 -9.46 7.03
N VAL A 46 -9.45 -9.89 6.56
CA VAL A 46 -9.75 -9.96 5.12
C VAL A 46 -9.70 -8.59 4.48
N GLN A 47 -10.34 -7.59 5.10
CA GLN A 47 -10.35 -6.22 4.58
C GLN A 47 -8.95 -5.59 4.61
N ILE A 48 -8.14 -5.85 5.64
CA ILE A 48 -6.73 -5.42 5.69
C ILE A 48 -5.98 -5.96 4.47
N LYS A 49 -6.08 -7.26 4.20
CA LYS A 49 -5.42 -7.87 3.03
C LYS A 49 -5.88 -7.25 1.71
N GLN A 50 -7.18 -7.01 1.55
CA GLN A 50 -7.71 -6.37 0.33
C GLN A 50 -7.21 -4.94 0.16
N ARG A 51 -7.22 -4.12 1.23
CA ARG A 51 -6.71 -2.74 1.20
C ARG A 51 -5.22 -2.69 0.87
N LEU A 52 -4.43 -3.62 1.39
CA LEU A 52 -3.00 -3.73 1.08
C LEU A 52 -2.77 -4.10 -0.38
N LEU A 53 -3.55 -5.02 -0.93
CA LEU A 53 -3.45 -5.40 -2.34
C LEU A 53 -3.68 -4.21 -3.28
N LEU A 54 -4.66 -3.35 -2.97
CA LEU A 54 -4.91 -2.10 -3.71
C LEU A 54 -3.74 -1.11 -3.65
N ARG A 55 -2.87 -1.24 -2.64
CA ARG A 55 -1.65 -0.43 -2.47
C ARG A 55 -0.40 -1.14 -2.98
N GLY A 56 -0.55 -2.24 -3.73
CA GLY A 56 0.56 -3.01 -4.28
C GLY A 56 1.32 -3.81 -3.22
N ILE A 57 0.72 -4.11 -2.06
CA ILE A 57 1.32 -4.95 -1.01
C ILE A 57 0.58 -6.29 -0.95
N THR A 58 1.32 -7.38 -1.05
CA THR A 58 0.80 -8.74 -0.90
C THR A 58 0.93 -9.18 0.56
N LEU A 59 -0.19 -9.44 1.22
CA LEU A 59 -0.23 -10.03 2.56
C LEU A 59 -0.74 -11.48 2.49
N ARG A 60 0.06 -12.42 2.98
CA ARG A 60 -0.31 -13.83 3.13
C ARG A 60 -0.39 -14.18 4.62
N TYR A 61 -1.44 -14.89 5.00
CA TYR A 61 -1.59 -15.45 6.33
C TYR A 61 -1.23 -16.94 6.26
N ASN A 62 -0.24 -17.37 7.03
CA ASN A 62 0.12 -18.78 7.19
C ASN A 62 -0.71 -19.41 8.32
N LYS A 63 -1.08 -18.61 9.34
CA LYS A 63 -1.94 -19.01 10.46
C LYS A 63 -2.82 -17.84 10.90
N LEU A 64 -4.08 -18.14 11.19
CA LEU A 64 -5.01 -17.28 11.92
C LEU A 64 -5.75 -18.14 12.93
N SER A 65 -5.80 -17.70 14.19
CA SER A 65 -6.63 -18.32 15.22
C SER A 65 -7.57 -17.29 15.82
N PHE A 66 -8.79 -17.71 16.12
CA PHE A 66 -9.82 -16.88 16.72
C PHE A 66 -10.38 -17.57 17.96
N ASP A 67 -10.88 -16.80 18.91
CA ASP A 67 -11.63 -17.32 20.05
C ASP A 67 -13.12 -17.52 19.71
N ASP A 68 -13.88 -18.04 20.67
CA ASP A 68 -15.33 -18.28 20.52
C ASP A 68 -16.14 -17.00 20.31
N ASN A 69 -15.57 -15.82 20.60
CA ASN A 69 -16.17 -14.51 20.34
C ASN A 69 -15.75 -13.94 18.97
N GLY A 70 -15.03 -14.72 18.15
CA GLY A 70 -14.54 -14.31 16.84
C GLY A 70 -13.38 -13.31 16.89
N LYS A 71 -12.65 -13.22 18.01
CA LYS A 71 -11.52 -12.31 18.19
C LYS A 71 -10.19 -12.99 17.89
N LEU A 72 -9.31 -12.29 17.17
CA LEU A 72 -8.02 -12.80 16.73
C LEU A 72 -7.10 -13.11 17.94
N THR A 73 -6.60 -14.33 18.05
CA THR A 73 -5.78 -14.78 19.17
C THR A 73 -4.35 -15.15 18.79
N ALA A 74 -4.13 -15.57 17.54
CA ALA A 74 -2.81 -15.84 16.98
C ALA A 74 -2.75 -15.50 15.50
N ILE A 75 -1.56 -15.13 15.04
CA ILE A 75 -1.29 -14.80 13.65
C ILE A 75 0.13 -15.21 13.26
N ASP A 76 0.28 -15.77 12.07
CA ASP A 76 1.54 -15.90 11.33
C ASP A 76 1.28 -15.33 9.94
N PHE A 77 2.08 -14.34 9.54
CA PHE A 77 1.92 -13.69 8.25
C PHE A 77 3.25 -13.40 7.57
N HIS A 78 3.17 -13.30 6.25
CA HIS A 78 4.23 -12.80 5.40
C HIS A 78 3.71 -11.62 4.56
N VAL A 79 4.49 -10.55 4.50
CA VAL A 79 4.22 -9.37 3.70
C VAL A 79 5.30 -9.20 2.64
N ASP A 80 4.87 -8.95 1.41
CA ASP A 80 5.71 -8.58 0.28
C ASP A 80 5.24 -7.22 -0.24
N CYS A 81 6.11 -6.21 -0.18
CA CYS A 81 5.78 -4.87 -0.65
C CYS A 81 5.93 -4.71 -2.18
N ASN A 82 6.35 -5.77 -2.88
CA ASN A 82 6.57 -5.82 -4.32
C ASN A 82 7.57 -4.74 -4.84
N ASP A 83 8.44 -4.26 -3.97
CA ASP A 83 9.51 -3.30 -4.24
C ASP A 83 10.90 -3.85 -3.87
N GLY A 84 10.99 -5.18 -3.70
CA GLY A 84 12.17 -5.89 -3.23
C GLY A 84 12.27 -6.00 -1.70
N ILE A 85 11.32 -5.41 -0.95
CA ILE A 85 11.27 -5.49 0.52
C ILE A 85 10.12 -6.39 0.97
N SER A 86 10.43 -7.32 1.87
CA SER A 86 9.48 -8.27 2.43
C SER A 86 9.83 -8.64 3.87
N GLY A 87 8.91 -9.30 4.58
CA GLY A 87 9.16 -9.81 5.92
C GLY A 87 8.03 -10.70 6.43
N SER A 88 8.29 -11.40 7.52
CA SER A 88 7.30 -12.23 8.21
C SER A 88 7.35 -12.00 9.71
N ALA A 89 6.23 -12.22 10.39
CA ALA A 89 6.17 -12.25 11.84
C ALA A 89 5.07 -13.19 12.33
N GLU A 90 5.26 -13.70 13.54
CA GLU A 90 4.32 -14.59 14.22
C GLU A 90 4.11 -14.13 15.66
N GLU A 91 2.86 -14.21 16.12
CA GLU A 91 2.49 -14.12 17.54
C GLU A 91 1.43 -15.18 17.84
N SER A 92 1.68 -15.99 18.87
CA SER A 92 0.77 -17.05 19.30
C SER A 92 -0.17 -16.62 20.43
N ASN A 93 0.06 -15.46 21.06
CA ASN A 93 -0.79 -14.92 22.11
C ASN A 93 -1.03 -13.41 21.95
N LEU A 94 -2.00 -13.05 21.10
CA LEU A 94 -2.43 -11.67 20.93
C LEU A 94 -3.32 -11.21 22.09
N THR A 95 -2.94 -10.09 22.70
CA THR A 95 -3.76 -9.32 23.63
C THR A 95 -4.31 -8.08 22.93
N ASN A 96 -5.12 -7.29 23.63
CA ASN A 96 -5.60 -6.01 23.11
C ASN A 96 -4.45 -4.99 22.96
N ASP A 97 -3.40 -5.12 23.77
CA ASP A 97 -2.24 -4.22 23.79
C ASP A 97 -1.11 -4.68 22.87
N THR A 98 -1.19 -5.90 22.33
CA THR A 98 -0.19 -6.38 21.37
C THR A 98 -0.14 -5.47 20.15
N ARG A 99 1.07 -5.06 19.76
CA ARG A 99 1.31 -4.30 18.54
C ARG A 99 2.09 -5.14 17.54
N MET A 100 1.56 -6.32 17.22
CA MET A 100 2.13 -7.21 16.21
C MET A 100 1.78 -6.67 14.83
N GLY A 101 2.73 -6.52 13.93
CA GLY A 101 2.41 -6.04 12.58
C GLY A 101 3.62 -5.70 11.74
N PHE A 102 3.43 -4.72 10.87
CA PHE A 102 4.51 -4.20 10.03
C PHE A 102 4.26 -2.74 9.67
N TYR A 103 5.31 -2.07 9.22
CA TYR A 103 5.18 -0.82 8.48
C TYR A 103 6.09 -0.81 7.26
N ARG A 104 5.73 0.00 6.27
CA ARG A 104 6.53 0.33 5.10
C ARG A 104 6.49 1.85 4.92
N ASP A 105 7.64 2.50 5.00
CA ASP A 105 7.81 3.94 4.79
C ASP A 105 8.52 4.21 3.46
N TYR A 106 7.76 4.65 2.47
CA TYR A 106 8.23 4.94 1.12
C TYR A 106 8.98 6.27 1.00
N SER A 107 9.16 7.03 2.09
CA SER A 107 9.97 8.26 2.02
C SER A 107 11.45 7.96 1.77
N ASP A 108 12.09 8.81 0.96
CA ASP A 108 13.52 8.68 0.66
C ASP A 108 14.41 8.97 1.86
N THR A 109 13.90 9.75 2.82
CA THR A 109 14.61 10.17 4.03
C THR A 109 14.42 9.22 5.21
N ALA A 110 13.56 8.20 5.09
CA ALA A 110 13.38 7.22 6.15
C ALA A 110 14.66 6.42 6.41
N LYS A 111 15.13 6.45 7.66
CA LYS A 111 16.27 5.64 8.12
C LYS A 111 15.99 4.15 8.07
N ILE A 112 14.76 3.77 8.42
CA ILE A 112 14.27 2.38 8.36
C ILE A 112 13.02 2.40 7.51
N LYS A 113 13.11 1.76 6.34
CA LYS A 113 12.04 1.75 5.33
C LYS A 113 10.99 0.68 5.57
N PHE A 114 11.30 -0.34 6.36
CA PHE A 114 10.39 -1.45 6.66
C PHE A 114 10.77 -2.12 7.97
N ALA A 115 9.77 -2.56 8.72
CA ALA A 115 9.95 -3.50 9.81
C ALA A 115 8.69 -4.35 10.00
N THR A 116 8.87 -5.53 10.56
CA THR A 116 7.78 -6.41 10.99
C THR A 116 8.11 -7.04 12.35
N GLY A 117 7.08 -7.37 13.13
CA GLY A 117 7.23 -7.95 14.46
C GLY A 117 6.31 -7.30 15.50
N ASN A 118 6.60 -7.59 16.77
CA ASN A 118 5.88 -7.02 17.91
C ASN A 118 6.56 -5.72 18.39
N PHE A 119 5.88 -4.59 18.23
CA PHE A 119 6.45 -3.27 18.54
C PHE A 119 6.19 -2.85 19.99
N LYS A 120 7.21 -2.33 20.67
CA LYS A 120 7.08 -1.71 22.00
C LYS A 120 7.00 -0.19 21.85
N GLY A 121 5.94 0.46 22.36
CA GLY A 121 5.78 1.93 22.34
C GLY A 121 4.89 2.46 21.22
N ARG A 122 5.03 3.73 20.80
CA ARG A 122 4.39 4.31 19.60
C ARG A 122 5.24 3.98 18.35
N LEU A 123 4.61 3.61 17.24
CA LEU A 123 5.26 3.49 15.93
C LEU A 123 5.42 4.87 15.27
#